data_AF-A0A2S8P336-F1
#
_entry.id   AF-A0A2S8P336-F1
#
_cell.length_a   1.000
_cell.length_b   1.000
_cell.length_c   1.000
_cell.angle_alpha   90.00
_cell.angle_beta   90.00
_cell.angle_gamma   90.00
#
_symmetry.space_group_name_H-M   'P 1'
#
loop_
_entity.id
_entity.type
_entity.pdbx_description
1 polymer ?
#
loop_
_entity_poly.entity_id
_entity_poly.type
_entity_poly.pdbx_seq_one_letter_code
_entity_poly.pdbx_strand_id
1 'polypeptide(L)'
;MKYKKISISLMSSVLVFSMSSAVFAAEGKSTQNSVSHEIQKEEVKVDVSQPTDLERRAIERENQGKLFLKSNKTYPDAISKLNYDNKDIIFEELKTFEQSNPEASVDQINDYFISLCEKYSESPSNNNTLAAAGIDSAFYNLVEGMVDLNSKEKELYAENPSRGFKAIVAGDEAAKYTEYKFGGNGHNDKSDAFRHAAWNIWIVGFTDSVGWAKSWTDAHETHAPGNQPAIEFNMDINNNTEGRVQAMASNISTSSSVTATRNAIKAVYKSGKLQHIVNGSRVNFVGKDTDFVNQAD
;
A
#
# COMPACT_ATOMS: atom_id res chain seq x y z
N MET A 1 -40.95 -27.26 -29.71
CA MET A 1 -39.60 -27.80 -29.39
C MET A 1 -39.40 -27.61 -27.89
N LYS A 2 -39.12 -28.70 -27.15
CA LYS A 2 -39.29 -28.83 -25.69
C LYS A 2 -38.11 -28.23 -24.91
N TYR A 3 -38.38 -27.38 -23.91
CA TYR A 3 -37.40 -26.97 -22.90
C TYR A 3 -37.36 -28.02 -21.78
N LYS A 4 -36.15 -28.51 -21.47
CA LYS A 4 -35.89 -29.51 -20.42
C LYS A 4 -35.42 -28.76 -19.16
N LYS A 5 -36.24 -28.79 -18.11
CA LYS A 5 -35.87 -28.38 -16.74
C LYS A 5 -34.83 -29.36 -16.19
N ILE A 6 -33.76 -28.84 -15.59
CA ILE A 6 -32.85 -29.61 -14.74
C ILE A 6 -32.96 -29.01 -13.34
N SER A 7 -33.51 -29.78 -12.41
CA SER A 7 -33.45 -29.55 -10.96
C SER A 7 -32.18 -30.20 -10.42
N ILE A 8 -31.45 -29.49 -9.57
CA ILE A 8 -30.37 -30.06 -8.76
C ILE A 8 -30.77 -29.90 -7.29
N SER A 9 -30.85 -31.05 -6.62
CA SER A 9 -31.22 -31.22 -5.21
C SER A 9 -30.03 -30.93 -4.30
N LEU A 10 -30.26 -30.17 -3.22
CA LEU A 10 -29.37 -30.11 -2.06
C LEU A 10 -29.38 -31.48 -1.36
N MET A 11 -28.21 -31.91 -0.88
CA MET A 11 -28.10 -32.83 0.25
C MET A 11 -27.08 -32.28 1.25
N SER A 12 -27.59 -32.02 2.44
CA SER A 12 -26.86 -31.67 3.66
C SER A 12 -26.21 -32.93 4.25
N SER A 13 -24.97 -32.81 4.72
CA SER A 13 -24.39 -33.76 5.66
C SER A 13 -23.70 -33.00 6.79
N VAL A 14 -24.33 -33.07 7.95
CA VAL A 14 -23.82 -32.68 9.26
C VAL A 14 -22.87 -33.79 9.72
N LEU A 15 -21.64 -33.44 10.12
CA LEU A 15 -20.80 -34.34 10.91
C LEU A 15 -20.59 -33.76 12.30
N VAL A 16 -21.15 -34.44 13.29
CA VAL A 16 -20.92 -34.26 14.73
C VAL A 16 -19.75 -35.17 15.09
N PHE A 17 -18.75 -34.65 15.81
CA PHE A 17 -17.81 -35.48 16.56
C PHE A 17 -17.91 -35.15 18.04
N SER A 18 -18.28 -36.16 18.82
CA SER A 18 -18.39 -36.16 20.28
C SER A 18 -17.06 -36.51 20.94
N MET A 19 -16.92 -36.03 22.17
CA MET A 19 -15.83 -36.17 23.14
C MET A 19 -15.25 -37.59 23.31
N SER A 20 -13.99 -37.66 23.76
CA SER A 20 -13.67 -38.46 24.93
C SER A 20 -12.45 -37.93 25.69
N SER A 21 -12.65 -37.67 26.98
CA SER A 21 -11.62 -37.40 27.97
C SER A 21 -10.98 -38.71 28.42
N ALA A 22 -9.66 -38.72 28.64
CA ALA A 22 -9.01 -39.73 29.45
C ALA A 22 -7.88 -39.08 30.26
N VAL A 23 -8.08 -39.11 31.57
CA VAL A 23 -7.11 -38.77 32.62
C VAL A 23 -6.25 -40.02 32.85
N PHE A 24 -4.93 -39.86 32.92
CA PHE A 24 -4.06 -40.77 33.67
C PHE A 24 -3.00 -39.96 34.41
N ALA A 25 -2.97 -40.15 35.72
CA ALA A 25 -1.94 -39.67 36.62
C ALA A 25 -0.84 -40.73 36.76
N ALA A 26 0.41 -40.30 36.82
CA ALA A 26 1.50 -41.06 37.45
C ALA A 26 2.58 -40.08 37.97
N GLU A 27 3.00 -40.33 39.21
CA GLU A 27 3.88 -39.51 40.04
C GLU A 27 5.37 -39.63 39.67
N GLY A 28 6.11 -38.53 39.88
CA GLY A 28 7.39 -38.51 40.60
C GLY A 28 8.67 -38.99 39.90
N LYS A 29 9.55 -38.04 39.55
CA LYS A 29 10.92 -37.91 40.12
C LYS A 29 11.67 -36.73 39.50
N SER A 30 12.38 -36.00 40.37
CA SER A 30 13.25 -34.89 40.05
C SER A 30 14.51 -35.36 39.31
N THR A 31 14.82 -34.70 38.20
CA THR A 31 16.20 -34.49 37.73
C THR A 31 16.25 -33.16 37.00
N GLN A 32 17.03 -32.22 37.54
CA GLN A 32 17.50 -31.06 36.80
C GLN A 32 18.32 -31.55 35.61
N ASN A 33 17.88 -31.24 34.40
CA ASN A 33 18.73 -31.21 33.22
C ASN A 33 18.43 -29.91 32.48
N SER A 34 19.44 -29.04 32.45
CA SER A 34 19.46 -27.82 31.64
C SER A 34 19.43 -28.19 30.16
N VAL A 35 18.26 -28.05 29.54
CA VAL A 35 18.10 -28.05 28.09
C VAL A 35 17.82 -26.61 27.68
N SER A 36 18.82 -25.99 27.07
CA SER A 36 18.67 -24.77 26.30
C SER A 36 17.51 -24.93 25.32
N HIS A 37 16.39 -24.26 25.59
CA HIS A 37 15.34 -24.05 24.61
C HIS A 37 15.90 -23.08 23.55
N GLU A 38 16.50 -23.66 22.53
CA GLU A 38 16.63 -23.02 21.23
C GLU A 38 15.20 -22.83 20.72
N ILE A 39 14.65 -21.62 20.93
CA ILE A 39 13.40 -21.20 20.31
C ILE A 39 13.68 -21.22 18.82
N GLN A 40 13.26 -22.31 18.14
CA GLN A 40 13.11 -22.29 16.71
C GLN A 40 12.13 -21.16 16.40
N LYS A 41 12.64 -20.05 15.89
CA LYS A 41 11.84 -19.04 15.23
C LYS A 41 11.20 -19.75 14.04
N GLU A 42 9.97 -20.24 14.22
CA GLU A 42 9.09 -20.47 13.08
C GLU A 42 8.94 -19.11 12.39
N GLU A 43 9.66 -18.94 11.29
CA GLU A 43 9.33 -17.91 10.31
C GLU A 43 7.89 -18.18 9.89
N VAL A 44 6.96 -17.39 10.44
CA VAL A 44 5.61 -17.31 9.89
C VAL A 44 5.79 -16.88 8.45
N LYS A 45 5.64 -17.82 7.52
CA LYS A 45 5.49 -17.52 6.10
C LYS A 45 4.22 -16.69 5.97
N VAL A 46 4.37 -15.38 5.99
CA VAL A 46 3.31 -14.44 5.66
C VAL A 46 3.00 -14.71 4.18
N ASP A 47 1.92 -15.43 3.94
CA ASP A 47 1.40 -15.67 2.59
C ASP A 47 0.94 -14.31 2.05
N VAL A 48 1.83 -13.64 1.31
CA VAL A 48 1.50 -12.42 0.58
C VAL A 48 0.29 -12.75 -0.27
N SER A 49 -0.85 -12.12 0.02
CA SER A 49 -2.12 -12.51 -0.60
C SER A 49 -1.96 -12.54 -2.13
N GLN A 50 -2.33 -13.69 -2.71
CA GLN A 50 -2.24 -13.88 -4.15
C GLN A 50 -3.05 -12.78 -4.84
N PRO A 51 -2.51 -12.11 -5.89
CA PRO A 51 -3.25 -11.07 -6.59
C PRO A 51 -4.62 -11.58 -7.03
N THR A 52 -5.64 -10.71 -6.93
CA THR A 52 -6.97 -11.02 -7.47
C THR A 52 -6.88 -11.30 -8.97
N ASP A 53 -7.88 -11.97 -9.57
CA ASP A 53 -7.90 -12.19 -11.03
C ASP A 53 -7.84 -10.88 -11.83
N LEU A 54 -8.40 -9.80 -11.29
CA LEU A 54 -8.34 -8.48 -11.89
C LEU A 54 -6.93 -7.89 -11.83
N GLU A 55 -6.26 -7.99 -10.68
CA GLU A 55 -4.86 -7.56 -10.54
C GLU A 55 -3.92 -8.43 -11.38
N ARG A 56 -4.08 -9.76 -11.41
CA ARG A 56 -3.30 -10.64 -12.28
C ARG A 56 -3.42 -10.20 -13.73
N ARG A 57 -4.63 -10.00 -14.24
CA ARG A 57 -4.84 -9.55 -15.63
C ARG A 57 -4.28 -8.15 -15.89
N ALA A 58 -4.30 -7.25 -14.91
CA ALA A 58 -3.72 -5.93 -15.05
C ALA A 58 -2.18 -5.97 -15.08
N ILE A 59 -1.58 -6.73 -14.15
CA ILE A 59 -0.14 -7.00 -14.11
C ILE A 59 0.31 -7.71 -15.39
N GLU A 60 -0.45 -8.69 -15.87
CA GLU A 60 -0.19 -9.36 -17.15
C GLU A 60 -0.28 -8.39 -18.34
N ARG A 61 -1.25 -7.47 -18.37
CA ARG A 61 -1.35 -6.43 -19.40
C ARG A 61 -0.20 -5.42 -19.34
N GLU A 62 0.21 -5.01 -18.15
CA GLU A 62 1.40 -4.17 -17.95
C GLU A 62 2.64 -4.87 -18.53
N ASN A 63 2.82 -6.15 -18.18
CA ASN A 63 3.95 -6.97 -18.62
C ASN A 63 3.91 -7.33 -20.13
N GLN A 64 2.73 -7.45 -20.74
CA GLN A 64 2.57 -7.76 -22.16
C GLN A 64 2.63 -6.51 -23.06
N GLY A 65 2.38 -5.32 -22.50
CA GLY A 65 2.17 -4.09 -23.27
C GLY A 65 3.39 -3.19 -23.46
N LYS A 66 4.43 -3.25 -22.61
CA LYS A 66 5.53 -2.27 -22.67
C LYS A 66 6.87 -2.88 -22.24
N LEU A 67 7.81 -2.98 -23.19
CA LEU A 67 9.25 -3.28 -22.96
C LEU A 67 9.97 -2.23 -22.07
N PHE A 68 9.27 -1.16 -21.66
CA PHE A 68 9.80 0.06 -21.07
C PHE A 68 9.60 0.18 -19.55
N LEU A 69 8.98 -0.80 -18.89
CA LEU A 69 8.55 -0.68 -17.48
C LEU A 69 9.58 -1.17 -16.45
N LYS A 70 10.66 -1.81 -16.89
CA LYS A 70 11.70 -2.35 -16.02
C LYS A 70 13.00 -1.58 -16.23
N SER A 71 13.55 -1.09 -15.13
CA SER A 71 14.89 -0.48 -15.11
C SER A 71 15.92 -1.55 -15.48
N ASN A 72 16.89 -1.21 -16.33
CA ASN A 72 18.05 -2.06 -16.58
C ASN A 72 19.25 -1.66 -15.71
N LYS A 73 19.11 -0.55 -14.97
CA LYS A 73 20.08 -0.06 -14.01
C LYS A 73 19.57 -0.27 -12.60
N THR A 74 20.49 -0.40 -11.66
CA THR A 74 20.21 -0.22 -10.24
C THR A 74 20.78 1.12 -9.81
N TYR A 75 20.15 1.70 -8.80
CA TYR A 75 20.51 2.98 -8.21
C TYR A 75 20.77 2.79 -6.71
N PRO A 76 21.88 2.14 -6.33
CA PRO A 76 22.24 2.01 -4.93
C PRO A 76 22.26 3.40 -4.27
N ASP A 77 21.79 3.47 -3.03
CA ASP A 77 21.78 4.68 -2.22
C ASP A 77 20.97 5.86 -2.80
N ALA A 78 20.12 5.66 -3.82
CA ALA A 78 19.30 6.74 -4.39
C ALA A 78 18.44 7.48 -3.37
N ILE A 79 17.95 6.78 -2.35
CA ILE A 79 17.14 7.39 -1.28
C ILE A 79 17.94 8.39 -0.44
N SER A 80 19.25 8.17 -0.24
CA SER A 80 20.09 9.09 0.57
C SER A 80 20.40 10.40 -0.16
N LYS A 81 20.14 10.46 -1.47
CA LYS A 81 20.25 11.69 -2.26
C LYS A 81 18.99 12.57 -2.17
N LEU A 82 17.87 12.03 -1.71
CA LEU A 82 16.61 12.73 -1.66
C LEU A 82 16.56 13.65 -0.43
N ASN A 83 16.49 14.96 -0.67
CA ASN A 83 16.03 15.91 0.34
C ASN A 83 14.50 16.06 0.21
N TYR A 84 13.74 15.40 1.10
CA TYR A 84 12.29 15.31 0.99
C TYR A 84 11.57 16.66 1.22
N ASP A 85 12.22 17.64 1.85
CA ASP A 85 11.68 19.00 1.97
C ASP A 85 11.41 19.63 0.59
N ASN A 86 12.19 19.23 -0.42
CA ASN A 86 12.06 19.70 -1.80
C ASN A 86 11.16 18.79 -2.66
N LYS A 87 10.38 17.88 -2.07
CA LYS A 87 9.53 16.92 -2.81
C LYS A 87 8.60 17.60 -3.81
N ASP A 88 7.98 18.74 -3.48
CA ASP A 88 6.96 19.35 -4.33
C ASP A 88 7.58 19.87 -5.63
N ILE A 89 8.74 20.54 -5.54
CA ILE A 89 9.46 21.02 -6.73
C ILE A 89 10.07 19.88 -7.53
N ILE A 90 10.62 18.85 -6.86
CA ILE A 90 11.16 17.66 -7.53
C ILE A 90 10.03 16.92 -8.28
N PHE A 91 8.85 16.78 -7.66
CA PHE A 91 7.71 16.10 -8.25
C PHE A 91 7.16 16.83 -9.48
N GLU A 92 7.02 18.15 -9.42
CA GLU A 92 6.55 18.94 -10.56
C GLU A 92 7.57 18.98 -11.71
N GLU A 93 8.87 19.08 -11.44
CA GLU A 93 9.90 19.00 -12.49
C GLU A 93 9.94 17.60 -13.13
N LEU A 94 9.87 16.53 -12.32
CA LEU A 94 9.83 15.15 -12.82
C LEU A 94 8.61 14.91 -13.72
N LYS A 95 7.43 15.36 -13.30
CA LYS A 95 6.19 15.26 -14.07
C LYS A 95 6.28 16.05 -15.38
N THR A 96 6.86 17.24 -15.35
CA THR A 96 7.09 18.06 -16.55
C THR A 96 8.02 17.36 -17.54
N PHE A 97 9.08 16.71 -17.04
CA PHE A 97 9.99 15.93 -17.86
C PHE A 97 9.28 14.74 -18.51
N GLU A 98 8.51 13.94 -17.77
CA GLU A 98 7.77 12.81 -18.33
C GLU A 98 6.75 13.23 -19.38
N GLN A 99 6.05 14.36 -19.15
CA GLN A 99 5.10 14.92 -20.12
C GLN A 99 5.78 15.41 -21.40
N SER A 100 6.97 16.01 -21.27
CA SER A 100 7.74 16.53 -22.41
C SER A 100 8.50 15.43 -23.15
N ASN A 101 8.66 14.26 -22.53
CA ASN A 101 9.42 13.12 -23.06
C ASN A 101 8.60 11.82 -22.93
N PRO A 102 7.47 11.68 -23.64
CA PRO A 102 6.57 10.53 -23.48
C PRO A 102 7.21 9.17 -23.86
N GLU A 103 8.29 9.19 -24.64
CA GLU A 103 9.06 8.01 -25.06
C GLU A 103 10.29 7.76 -24.17
N ALA A 104 10.48 8.52 -23.09
CA ALA A 104 11.60 8.32 -22.17
C ALA A 104 11.51 6.92 -21.53
N SER A 105 12.64 6.21 -21.52
CA SER A 105 12.74 4.95 -20.80
C SER A 105 12.70 5.17 -19.29
N VAL A 106 12.36 4.13 -18.53
CA VAL A 106 12.44 4.17 -17.06
C VAL A 106 13.85 4.56 -16.58
N ASP A 107 14.91 4.10 -17.25
CA ASP A 107 16.29 4.49 -16.91
C ASP A 107 16.50 6.00 -17.12
N GLN A 108 15.97 6.60 -18.19
CA GLN A 108 16.08 8.05 -18.44
C GLN A 108 15.29 8.87 -17.42
N ILE A 109 14.11 8.40 -17.03
CA ILE A 109 13.29 9.05 -15.98
C ILE A 109 14.00 8.95 -14.63
N ASN A 110 14.58 7.80 -14.30
CA ASN A 110 15.36 7.62 -13.08
C ASN A 110 16.63 8.47 -13.08
N ASP A 111 17.40 8.49 -14.18
CA ASP A 111 18.60 9.33 -14.31
C ASP A 111 18.26 10.82 -14.12
N TYR A 112 17.15 11.27 -14.71
CA TYR A 112 16.66 12.65 -14.52
C TYR A 112 16.23 12.90 -13.06
N PHE A 113 15.48 11.98 -12.44
CA PHE A 113 15.11 12.09 -11.03
C PHE A 113 16.34 12.20 -10.12
N ILE A 114 17.39 11.40 -10.34
CA ILE A 114 18.64 11.51 -9.57
C ILE A 114 19.28 12.88 -9.76
N SER A 115 19.27 13.44 -10.98
CA SER A 115 19.79 14.80 -11.22
C SER A 115 18.99 15.88 -10.48
N LEU A 116 17.67 15.70 -10.30
CA LEU A 116 16.84 16.59 -9.47
C LEU A 116 17.22 16.48 -8.00
N CYS A 117 17.40 15.26 -7.48
CA CYS A 117 17.86 15.04 -6.11
C CYS A 117 19.21 15.74 -5.86
N GLU A 118 20.16 15.63 -6.79
CA GLU A 118 21.46 16.30 -6.71
C GLU A 118 21.36 17.82 -6.80
N LYS A 119 20.48 18.35 -7.67
CA LYS A 119 20.19 19.79 -7.80
C LYS A 119 19.62 20.39 -6.51
N TYR A 120 18.77 19.64 -5.81
CA TYR A 120 18.02 20.11 -4.64
C TYR A 120 18.55 19.58 -3.29
N SER A 121 19.71 18.93 -3.27
CA SER A 121 20.31 18.36 -2.06
C SER A 121 20.69 19.45 -1.03
N GLU A 122 21.28 20.55 -1.50
CA GLU A 122 21.77 21.67 -0.66
C GLU A 122 20.88 22.92 -0.72
N SER A 123 19.78 22.88 -1.49
CA SER A 123 18.88 24.03 -1.64
C SER A 123 18.10 24.26 -0.34
N PRO A 124 18.09 25.49 0.22
CA PRO A 124 17.24 25.80 1.36
C PRO A 124 15.79 25.52 1.00
N SER A 125 15.05 24.87 1.89
CA SER A 125 13.66 24.45 1.67
C SER A 125 12.85 25.62 1.11
N ASN A 126 12.23 25.45 -0.06
CA ASN A 126 11.34 26.46 -0.66
C ASN A 126 10.01 26.49 0.12
N ASN A 127 10.07 26.93 1.37
CA ASN A 127 8.92 27.06 2.26
C ASN A 127 8.12 28.32 1.88
N ASN A 128 7.45 28.28 0.72
CA ASN A 128 6.33 29.17 0.41
C ASN A 128 4.96 28.48 0.62
N THR A 129 4.97 27.33 1.28
CA THR A 129 3.78 26.60 1.71
C THR A 129 3.84 26.42 3.22
N LEU A 130 2.84 27.04 3.87
CA LEU A 130 2.37 26.87 5.25
C LEU A 130 3.16 25.86 6.11
N ALA A 131 3.92 26.39 7.06
CA ALA A 131 4.37 25.78 8.32
C ALA A 131 4.69 24.27 8.27
N ALA A 132 5.98 23.96 8.40
CA ALA A 132 6.50 22.72 8.93
C ALA A 132 5.90 22.41 10.32
N ALA A 133 4.67 21.91 10.35
CA ALA A 133 4.30 20.87 11.31
C ALA A 133 5.08 19.63 10.86
N GLY A 134 5.87 19.03 11.75
CA GLY A 134 6.63 17.83 11.43
C GLY A 134 5.73 16.86 10.66
N ILE A 135 6.09 16.57 9.41
CA ILE A 135 5.38 15.58 8.61
C ILE A 135 5.84 14.23 9.18
N ASP A 136 5.24 13.84 10.29
CA ASP A 136 5.03 12.44 10.61
C ASP A 136 3.91 11.99 9.66
N SER A 137 4.25 11.72 8.40
CA SER A 137 3.24 11.17 7.51
C SER A 137 2.90 9.80 8.08
N ALA A 138 1.62 9.47 8.25
CA ALA A 138 1.20 8.21 8.87
C ALA A 138 1.76 6.93 8.20
N PHE A 139 2.41 7.03 7.03
CA PHE A 139 3.13 5.95 6.37
C PHE A 139 4.66 6.00 6.54
N TYR A 140 5.26 7.18 6.71
CA TYR A 140 6.71 7.33 6.78
C TYR A 140 7.13 8.35 7.82
N ASN A 141 8.05 7.93 8.68
CA ASN A 141 8.79 8.82 9.57
C ASN A 141 9.80 9.63 8.75
N LEU A 142 9.86 10.94 8.99
CA LEU A 142 10.91 11.81 8.48
C LEU A 142 11.95 12.07 9.58
N VAL A 143 13.22 11.74 9.30
CA VAL A 143 14.35 12.07 10.16
C VAL A 143 15.34 12.89 9.34
N GLU A 144 15.55 14.15 9.71
CA GLU A 144 16.51 15.05 9.04
C GLU A 144 16.28 15.19 7.51
N GLY A 145 15.02 15.25 7.06
CA GLY A 145 14.66 15.36 5.64
C GLY A 145 14.76 14.04 4.86
N MET A 146 15.12 12.94 5.52
CA MET A 146 15.17 11.59 4.96
C MET A 146 13.92 10.79 5.32
N VAL A 147 13.43 10.01 4.36
CA VAL A 147 12.31 9.09 4.54
C VAL A 147 12.84 7.75 5.05
N ASP A 148 12.38 7.28 6.20
CA ASP A 148 12.80 5.97 6.71
C ASP A 148 12.02 4.84 6.02
N LEU A 149 12.70 4.20 5.06
CA LEU A 149 12.20 3.05 4.32
C LEU A 149 12.65 1.73 4.97
N ASN A 150 11.78 0.72 4.97
CA ASN A 150 12.18 -0.63 5.37
C ASN A 150 13.11 -1.28 4.31
N SER A 151 13.69 -2.44 4.61
CA SER A 151 14.66 -3.08 3.71
C SER A 151 14.10 -3.41 2.33
N LYS A 152 12.82 -3.81 2.23
CA LYS A 152 12.17 -4.13 0.95
C LYS A 152 11.78 -2.89 0.16
N GLU A 153 11.33 -1.84 0.83
CA GLU A 153 11.11 -0.55 0.20
C GLU A 153 12.43 0.03 -0.32
N LYS A 154 13.55 -0.13 0.40
CA LYS A 154 14.89 0.26 -0.06
C LYS A 154 15.33 -0.51 -1.31
N GLU A 155 15.09 -1.84 -1.35
CA GLU A 155 15.35 -2.67 -2.54
C GLU A 155 14.56 -2.15 -3.75
N LEU A 156 13.25 -1.95 -3.60
CA LEU A 156 12.39 -1.41 -4.67
C LEU A 156 12.82 0.00 -5.10
N TYR A 157 13.13 0.87 -4.14
CA TYR A 157 13.58 2.24 -4.44
C TYR A 157 14.90 2.23 -5.22
N ALA A 158 15.83 1.32 -4.90
CA ALA A 158 17.07 1.17 -5.66
C ALA A 158 16.82 0.64 -7.09
N GLU A 159 15.80 -0.19 -7.30
CA GLU A 159 15.41 -0.66 -8.63
C GLU A 159 14.72 0.43 -9.48
N ASN A 160 13.91 1.29 -8.85
CA ASN A 160 13.18 2.33 -9.56
C ASN A 160 12.95 3.57 -8.67
N PRO A 161 13.96 4.44 -8.53
CA PRO A 161 13.92 5.54 -7.57
C PRO A 161 12.84 6.58 -7.89
N SER A 162 12.56 6.85 -9.18
CA SER A 162 11.48 7.78 -9.55
C SER A 162 10.09 7.27 -9.14
N ARG A 163 9.81 5.97 -9.32
CA ARG A 163 8.55 5.37 -8.86
C ARG A 163 8.48 5.22 -7.34
N GLY A 164 9.59 4.92 -6.67
CA GLY A 164 9.69 4.90 -5.22
C GLY A 164 9.36 6.27 -4.62
N PHE A 165 9.98 7.32 -5.15
CA PHE A 165 9.69 8.70 -4.77
C PHE A 165 8.21 9.06 -4.95
N LYS A 166 7.63 8.75 -6.12
CA LYS A 166 6.20 8.96 -6.38
C LYS A 166 5.30 8.20 -5.42
N ALA A 167 5.69 7.00 -4.98
CA ALA A 167 4.91 6.24 -4.00
C ALA A 167 4.95 6.88 -2.60
N ILE A 168 6.07 7.47 -2.21
CA ILE A 168 6.19 8.23 -0.96
C ILE A 168 5.32 9.50 -1.03
N VAL A 169 5.40 10.26 -2.13
CA VAL A 169 4.56 11.46 -2.34
C VAL A 169 3.06 11.09 -2.36
N ALA A 170 2.70 9.95 -2.96
CA ALA A 170 1.33 9.42 -2.91
C ALA A 170 0.86 9.13 -1.48
N GLY A 171 1.76 8.68 -0.60
CA GLY A 171 1.47 8.45 0.82
C GLY A 171 1.17 9.75 1.56
N ASP A 172 1.94 10.81 1.30
CA ASP A 172 1.70 12.15 1.84
C ASP A 172 0.36 12.73 1.36
N GLU A 173 0.05 12.60 0.07
CA GLU A 173 -1.26 13.02 -0.48
C GLU A 173 -2.43 12.23 0.11
N ALA A 174 -2.26 10.93 0.34
CA ALA A 174 -3.27 10.11 1.01
C ALA A 174 -3.48 10.52 2.47
N ALA A 175 -2.41 10.80 3.22
CA ALA A 175 -2.48 11.27 4.60
C ALA A 175 -3.18 12.62 4.69
N LYS A 176 -2.71 13.63 3.94
CA LYS A 176 -3.33 14.97 3.87
C LYS A 176 -4.80 14.92 3.49
N TYR A 177 -5.16 14.10 2.50
CA TYR A 177 -6.56 13.98 2.08
C TYR A 177 -7.42 13.28 3.13
N THR A 178 -6.86 12.31 3.86
CA THR A 178 -7.53 11.65 4.99
C THR A 178 -7.78 12.65 6.11
N GLU A 179 -6.76 13.40 6.54
CA GLU A 179 -6.90 14.44 7.57
C GLU A 179 -7.91 15.51 7.15
N TYR A 180 -7.87 15.95 5.89
CA TYR A 180 -8.84 16.90 5.37
C TYR A 180 -10.28 16.39 5.45
N LYS A 181 -10.51 15.10 5.11
CA LYS A 181 -11.85 14.50 5.10
C LYS A 181 -12.35 14.11 6.49
N PHE A 182 -11.49 13.59 7.37
CA PHE A 182 -11.87 13.02 8.67
C PHE A 182 -11.52 13.91 9.87
N GLY A 183 -10.70 14.93 9.68
CA GLY A 183 -10.14 15.76 10.77
C GLY A 183 -9.02 15.09 11.54
N GLY A 184 -8.59 13.89 11.13
CA GLY A 184 -7.54 13.10 11.75
C GLY A 184 -7.44 11.73 11.11
N ASN A 185 -6.63 10.86 11.73
CA ASN A 185 -6.37 9.51 11.25
C ASN A 185 -6.27 8.54 12.44
N GLY A 186 -7.24 7.64 12.57
CA GLY A 186 -7.30 6.62 13.61
C GLY A 186 -6.58 5.33 13.23
N HIS A 187 -6.20 4.53 14.23
CA HIS A 187 -5.61 3.19 14.05
C HIS A 187 -6.72 2.15 13.85
N ASN A 188 -6.65 1.36 12.78
CA ASN A 188 -7.60 0.32 12.40
C ASN A 188 -9.06 0.76 12.19
N ASP A 189 -9.32 2.05 12.00
CA ASP A 189 -10.67 2.58 11.84
C ASP A 189 -11.03 2.83 10.37
N LYS A 190 -12.14 3.54 10.13
CA LYS A 190 -12.57 3.85 8.76
C LYS A 190 -11.64 4.83 8.04
N SER A 191 -11.00 5.76 8.77
CA SER A 191 -10.05 6.71 8.21
C SER A 191 -8.75 6.02 7.81
N ASP A 192 -8.32 5.02 8.59
CA ASP A 192 -7.21 4.13 8.25
C ASP A 192 -7.46 3.39 6.93
N ALA A 193 -8.62 2.73 6.84
CA ALA A 193 -9.05 2.01 5.66
C ALA A 193 -9.13 2.91 4.41
N PHE A 194 -9.63 4.14 4.60
CA PHE A 194 -9.66 5.17 3.57
C PHE A 194 -8.25 5.55 3.12
N ARG A 195 -7.32 5.77 4.05
CA ARG A 195 -5.93 6.15 3.78
C ARG A 195 -5.20 5.09 2.95
N HIS A 196 -5.32 3.81 3.30
CA HIS A 196 -4.71 2.68 2.57
C HIS A 196 -5.23 2.59 1.12
N ALA A 197 -6.55 2.70 0.94
CA ALA A 197 -7.15 2.69 -0.39
C ALA A 197 -6.74 3.94 -1.21
N ALA A 198 -6.71 5.12 -0.57
CA ALA A 198 -6.29 6.38 -1.18
C ALA A 198 -4.84 6.32 -1.66
N TRP A 199 -3.93 5.79 -0.83
CA TRP A 199 -2.52 5.66 -1.17
C TRP A 199 -2.32 4.84 -2.44
N ASN A 200 -2.97 3.68 -2.55
CA ASN A 200 -2.89 2.82 -3.73
C ASN A 200 -3.44 3.50 -4.99
N ILE A 201 -4.53 4.25 -4.87
CA ILE A 201 -5.10 5.00 -5.99
C ILE A 201 -4.13 6.11 -6.45
N TRP A 202 -3.49 6.82 -5.52
CA TRP A 202 -2.48 7.84 -5.84
C TRP A 202 -1.21 7.24 -6.46
N ILE A 203 -0.72 6.10 -5.97
CA ILE A 203 0.45 5.44 -6.58
C ILE A 203 0.15 5.11 -8.06
N VAL A 204 -1.01 4.53 -8.36
CA VAL A 204 -1.43 4.27 -9.74
C VAL A 204 -1.56 5.58 -10.53
N GLY A 205 -2.15 6.61 -9.92
CA GLY A 205 -2.27 7.95 -10.52
C GLY A 205 -0.93 8.63 -10.81
N PHE A 206 0.15 8.32 -10.09
CA PHE A 206 1.46 8.93 -10.31
C PHE A 206 2.41 8.08 -11.15
N THR A 207 2.17 6.77 -11.24
CA THR A 207 3.09 5.83 -11.90
C THR A 207 2.51 5.13 -13.12
N ASP A 208 1.18 5.18 -13.32
CA ASP A 208 0.47 4.37 -14.32
C ASP A 208 0.78 2.86 -14.19
N SER A 209 0.97 2.38 -12.95
CA SER A 209 1.29 0.97 -12.69
C SER A 209 0.63 0.44 -11.41
N VAL A 210 -0.28 -0.51 -11.60
CA VAL A 210 -0.90 -1.32 -10.55
C VAL A 210 0.11 -2.31 -9.99
N GLY A 211 0.98 -2.87 -10.84
CA GLY A 211 2.05 -3.76 -10.41
C GLY A 211 2.99 -3.08 -9.42
N TRP A 212 3.41 -1.84 -9.72
CA TRP A 212 4.24 -1.06 -8.81
C TRP A 212 3.53 -0.75 -7.49
N ALA A 213 2.27 -0.29 -7.56
CA ALA A 213 1.47 -0.04 -6.37
C ALA A 213 1.41 -1.26 -5.44
N LYS A 214 1.15 -2.45 -6.00
CA LYS A 214 1.14 -3.69 -5.24
C LYS A 214 2.50 -3.99 -4.61
N SER A 215 3.57 -4.01 -5.41
CA SER A 215 4.92 -4.32 -4.92
C SER A 215 5.34 -3.38 -3.79
N TRP A 216 5.09 -2.09 -3.95
CA TRP A 216 5.44 -1.08 -2.95
C TRP A 216 4.65 -1.26 -1.65
N THR A 217 3.32 -1.38 -1.73
CA THR A 217 2.51 -1.50 -0.51
C THR A 217 2.66 -2.86 0.16
N ASP A 218 2.88 -3.95 -0.58
CA ASP A 218 3.17 -5.25 0.04
C ASP A 218 4.52 -5.21 0.77
N ALA A 219 5.53 -4.53 0.22
CA ALA A 219 6.80 -4.31 0.90
C ALA A 219 6.61 -3.50 2.19
N HIS A 220 5.70 -2.52 2.19
CA HIS A 220 5.31 -1.74 3.36
C HIS A 220 4.70 -2.64 4.46
N GLU A 221 3.65 -3.41 4.14
CA GLU A 221 2.94 -4.23 5.13
C GLU A 221 3.78 -5.41 5.66
N THR A 222 4.61 -6.04 4.83
CA THR A 222 5.36 -7.25 5.22
C THR A 222 6.59 -6.98 6.09
N HIS A 223 7.07 -5.74 6.11
CA HIS A 223 8.27 -5.33 6.85
C HIS A 223 8.00 -4.10 7.73
N ALA A 224 6.74 -3.89 8.13
CA ALA A 224 6.39 -2.90 9.13
C ALA A 224 7.19 -3.14 10.42
N PRO A 225 7.74 -2.09 11.07
CA PRO A 225 8.54 -2.25 12.27
C PRO A 225 7.68 -2.78 13.43
N GLY A 226 7.98 -4.00 13.88
CA GLY A 226 7.26 -4.68 14.95
C GLY A 226 6.30 -5.73 14.40
N ASN A 227 6.04 -6.79 15.17
CA ASN A 227 5.14 -7.86 14.78
C ASN A 227 3.69 -7.34 14.61
N GLN A 228 3.39 -6.74 13.46
CA GLN A 228 2.04 -6.30 13.13
C GLN A 228 1.09 -7.50 13.31
N PRO A 229 0.01 -7.36 14.10
CA PRO A 229 -0.95 -8.43 14.26
C PRO A 229 -1.48 -8.87 12.90
N ALA A 230 -1.55 -10.18 12.66
CA ALA A 230 -2.03 -10.72 11.38
C ALA A 230 -3.42 -10.20 10.98
N ILE A 231 -4.25 -9.79 11.94
CA ILE A 231 -5.55 -9.18 11.66
C ILE A 231 -5.43 -7.78 11.03
N GLU A 232 -4.48 -6.95 11.47
CA GLU A 232 -4.20 -5.62 10.92
C GLU A 232 -3.59 -5.75 9.53
N PHE A 233 -2.53 -6.56 9.40
CA PHE A 233 -1.89 -6.88 8.11
C PHE A 233 -2.92 -7.26 7.02
N ASN A 234 -3.86 -8.16 7.36
CA ASN A 234 -4.87 -8.60 6.41
C ASN A 234 -5.92 -7.53 6.07
N MET A 235 -6.22 -6.62 7.01
CA MET A 235 -7.09 -5.47 6.74
C MET A 235 -6.41 -4.51 5.78
N ASP A 236 -5.14 -4.20 6.02
CA ASP A 236 -4.35 -3.26 5.21
C ASP A 236 -4.15 -3.80 3.79
N ILE A 237 -3.77 -5.07 3.66
CA ILE A 237 -3.67 -5.76 2.37
C ILE A 237 -5.00 -5.73 1.60
N ASN A 238 -6.14 -5.95 2.27
CA ASN A 238 -7.46 -5.85 1.65
C ASN A 238 -7.74 -4.43 1.15
N ASN A 239 -7.52 -3.42 2.00
CA ASN A 239 -7.80 -2.03 1.68
C ASN A 239 -6.88 -1.50 0.57
N ASN A 240 -5.62 -1.90 0.58
CA ASN A 240 -4.65 -1.64 -0.48
C ASN A 240 -5.13 -2.23 -1.81
N THR A 241 -5.57 -3.50 -1.78
CA THR A 241 -6.12 -4.21 -2.95
C THR A 241 -7.35 -3.52 -3.53
N GLU A 242 -8.32 -3.16 -2.70
CA GLU A 242 -9.54 -2.47 -3.17
C GLU A 242 -9.23 -1.08 -3.74
N GLY A 243 -8.23 -0.37 -3.19
CA GLY A 243 -7.71 0.86 -3.79
C GLY A 243 -7.21 0.65 -5.23
N ARG A 244 -6.34 -0.35 -5.45
CA ARG A 244 -5.84 -0.69 -6.80
C ARG A 244 -6.97 -1.11 -7.74
N VAL A 245 -7.91 -1.92 -7.27
CA VAL A 245 -9.08 -2.34 -8.06
C VAL A 245 -9.92 -1.14 -8.48
N GLN A 246 -10.15 -0.19 -7.58
CA GLN A 246 -10.89 1.03 -7.90
C GLN A 246 -10.14 1.93 -8.87
N ALA A 247 -8.81 2.05 -8.74
CA ALA A 247 -7.99 2.81 -9.68
C ALA A 247 -8.17 2.29 -11.11
N MET A 248 -8.13 0.96 -11.30
CA MET A 248 -8.40 0.33 -12.60
C MET A 248 -9.83 0.56 -13.08
N ALA A 249 -10.83 0.36 -12.21
CA ALA A 249 -12.24 0.56 -12.56
C ALA A 249 -12.55 2.01 -12.97
N SER A 250 -11.79 2.97 -12.45
CA SER A 250 -11.94 4.40 -12.73
C SER A 250 -10.99 4.91 -13.82
N ASN A 251 -10.19 4.03 -14.43
CA ASN A 251 -9.14 4.37 -15.40
C ASN A 251 -8.16 5.45 -14.90
N ILE A 252 -7.78 5.37 -13.63
CA ILE A 252 -6.76 6.27 -13.05
C ILE A 252 -5.41 5.98 -13.71
N SER A 253 -4.70 7.05 -14.07
CA SER A 253 -3.38 7.05 -14.71
C SER A 253 -2.69 8.39 -14.44
N THR A 254 -1.46 8.56 -14.93
CA THR A 254 -0.69 9.83 -14.88
C THR A 254 -1.37 11.02 -15.57
N SER A 255 -2.38 10.77 -16.41
CA SER A 255 -3.19 11.81 -17.04
C SER A 255 -4.41 12.25 -16.21
N SER A 256 -4.70 11.56 -15.10
CA SER A 256 -5.85 11.83 -14.27
C SER A 256 -5.68 13.13 -13.48
N SER A 257 -6.73 13.94 -13.43
CA SER A 257 -6.77 15.12 -12.56
C SER A 257 -6.88 14.72 -11.09
N VAL A 258 -6.45 15.60 -10.18
CA VAL A 258 -6.65 15.45 -8.73
C VAL A 258 -8.12 15.17 -8.40
N THR A 259 -9.05 15.86 -9.06
CA THR A 259 -10.49 15.64 -8.87
C THR A 259 -10.93 14.24 -9.30
N ALA A 260 -10.45 13.73 -10.45
CA ALA A 260 -10.76 12.37 -10.90
C ALA A 260 -10.24 11.33 -9.89
N THR A 261 -9.02 11.52 -9.41
CA THR A 261 -8.41 10.64 -8.39
C THR A 261 -9.18 10.68 -7.07
N ARG A 262 -9.51 11.87 -6.55
CA ARG A 262 -10.34 12.04 -5.35
C ARG A 262 -11.74 11.43 -5.48
N ASN A 263 -12.32 11.48 -6.68
CA ASN A 263 -13.59 10.82 -6.97
C ASN A 263 -13.49 9.30 -6.91
N ALA A 264 -12.42 8.71 -7.44
CA ALA A 264 -12.16 7.27 -7.32
C ALA A 264 -12.00 6.86 -5.84
N ILE A 265 -11.28 7.64 -5.04
CA ILE A 265 -11.09 7.39 -3.60
C ILE A 265 -12.44 7.37 -2.86
N LYS A 266 -13.30 8.37 -3.09
CA LYS A 266 -14.65 8.37 -2.48
C LYS A 266 -15.51 7.20 -2.95
N ALA A 267 -15.37 6.78 -4.21
CA ALA A 267 -16.12 5.66 -4.76
C ALA A 267 -15.76 4.35 -4.05
N VAL A 268 -14.47 4.06 -3.81
CA VAL A 268 -14.08 2.86 -3.05
C VAL A 268 -14.51 2.94 -1.59
N TYR A 269 -14.44 4.11 -0.96
CA TYR A 269 -14.90 4.30 0.42
C TYR A 269 -16.39 3.97 0.60
N LYS A 270 -17.22 4.35 -0.38
CA LYS A 270 -18.66 4.07 -0.39
C LYS A 270 -19.03 2.68 -0.92
N SER A 271 -18.05 1.87 -1.33
CA SER A 271 -18.31 0.61 -2.04
C SER A 271 -18.83 -0.53 -1.16
N GLY A 272 -18.62 -0.48 0.15
CA GLY A 272 -18.90 -1.60 1.04
C GLY A 272 -17.78 -2.63 1.16
N LYS A 273 -16.62 -2.39 0.53
CA LYS A 273 -15.53 -3.39 0.42
C LYS A 273 -14.33 -3.13 1.32
N LEU A 274 -14.18 -1.90 1.80
CA LEU A 274 -13.13 -1.56 2.76
C LEU A 274 -13.41 -2.17 4.13
N GLN A 275 -12.35 -2.50 4.84
CA GLN A 275 -12.36 -3.16 6.15
C GLN A 275 -11.79 -2.24 7.22
N HIS A 276 -12.40 -2.30 8.40
CA HIS A 276 -11.84 -1.76 9.64
C HIS A 276 -11.94 -2.83 10.75
N ILE A 277 -11.25 -2.63 11.87
CA ILE A 277 -11.32 -3.58 12.99
C ILE A 277 -12.26 -3.06 14.07
N VAL A 278 -13.26 -3.88 14.41
CA VAL A 278 -14.18 -3.63 15.52
C VAL A 278 -14.20 -4.87 16.41
N ASN A 279 -13.92 -4.68 17.70
CA ASN A 279 -13.90 -5.75 18.70
C ASN A 279 -13.04 -6.95 18.28
N GLY A 280 -11.86 -6.70 17.71
CA GLY A 280 -10.93 -7.75 17.27
C GLY A 280 -11.38 -8.53 16.05
N SER A 281 -12.32 -8.01 15.25
CA SER A 281 -12.78 -8.61 13.99
C SER A 281 -12.68 -7.61 12.84
N ARG A 282 -12.25 -8.07 11.66
CA ARG A 282 -12.33 -7.27 10.42
C ARG A 282 -13.78 -7.20 9.97
N VAL A 283 -14.27 -6.00 9.71
CA VAL A 283 -15.66 -5.74 9.31
C VAL A 283 -15.66 -4.90 8.04
N ASN A 284 -16.34 -5.37 7.00
CA ASN A 284 -16.62 -4.55 5.82
C ASN A 284 -17.59 -3.43 6.18
N PHE A 285 -17.39 -2.23 5.64
CA PHE A 285 -18.29 -1.11 5.88
C PHE A 285 -18.61 -0.32 4.60
N VAL A 286 -19.80 0.28 4.58
CA VAL A 286 -20.19 1.28 3.57
C VAL A 286 -19.93 2.66 4.16
N GLY A 287 -18.96 3.37 3.61
CA GLY A 287 -18.66 4.75 3.99
C GLY A 287 -19.84 5.68 3.73
N LYS A 288 -20.03 6.67 4.61
CA LYS A 288 -21.11 7.66 4.52
C LYS A 288 -20.52 9.07 4.41
N ASP A 289 -21.24 9.98 3.77
CA ASP A 289 -20.84 11.39 3.76
C ASP A 289 -20.78 11.96 5.18
N THR A 290 -21.63 11.49 6.09
CA THR A 290 -21.59 11.85 7.51
C THR A 290 -20.34 11.38 8.26
N ASP A 291 -19.54 10.48 7.68
CA ASP A 291 -18.25 10.09 8.26
C ASP A 291 -17.19 11.20 8.03
N PHE A 292 -17.40 12.12 7.07
CA PHE A 292 -16.48 13.21 6.77
C PHE A 292 -16.81 14.49 7.54
N VAL A 293 -15.78 15.12 8.12
CA VAL A 293 -15.87 16.49 8.65
C VAL A 293 -15.88 17.52 7.53
N ASN A 294 -15.25 17.22 6.39
CA ASN A 294 -15.25 18.08 5.21
C ASN A 294 -15.86 17.39 3.98
N GLN A 295 -16.89 18.03 3.42
CA GLN A 295 -17.63 17.52 2.27
C GLN A 295 -17.09 18.00 0.92
N ALA A 296 -16.27 19.06 0.90
CA ALA A 296 -15.69 19.61 -0.32
C ALA A 296 -14.58 18.71 -0.87
N ASP A 297 -14.28 18.83 -2.17
CA ASP A 297 -13.23 18.07 -2.86
C ASP A 297 -12.06 18.95 -3.31
#